data_AF-A0A7C1KS08-F1
#
_entry.id   AF-A0A7C1KS08-F1
#
_cell.length_a   1.000
_cell.length_b   1.000
_cell.length_c   1.000
_cell.angle_alpha   90.00
_cell.angle_beta   90.00
_cell.angle_gamma   90.00
#
_symmetry.space_group_name_H-M   'P 1'
#
loop_
_entity.id
_entity.type
_entity.pdbx_description
1 polymer ?
#
loop_
_entity_poly.entity_id
_entity_poly.type
_entity_poly.pdbx_seq_one_letter_code
_entity_poly.pdbx_strand_id
1 'polypeptide(L)'
;MEKEARIILAQVDHVSGEILGFAIERMMELGAHNVQLIPAITKKNRPGNIILIDTDDGHEEEIANFLARELRISGYHRIQTSHVFQKVTFVEKTIHLSLNGKSKSLLCRFKIIGDPSAPLSIDVEHDFLVEVQKIASDISGACVSLEVLRNRIESSFNSSCDEMTVEI
;
A
#
# COMPACT_ATOMS: atom_id res chain seq x y z
N MET A 1 9.06 14.33 -8.30
CA MET A 1 10.35 13.70 -7.92
C MET A 1 10.50 12.44 -8.73
N GLU A 2 11.72 11.94 -8.92
CA GLU A 2 11.99 10.76 -9.74
C GLU A 2 13.11 9.94 -9.11
N LYS A 3 13.03 8.62 -9.21
CA LYS A 3 14.11 7.69 -8.88
C LYS A 3 14.19 6.57 -9.91
N GLU A 4 15.37 5.98 -10.07
CA GLU A 4 15.57 4.81 -10.92
C GLU A 4 14.76 3.62 -10.39
N ALA A 5 14.21 2.82 -11.31
CA ALA A 5 13.43 1.63 -11.01
C ALA A 5 13.57 0.58 -12.12
N ARG A 6 13.36 -0.69 -11.79
CA ARG A 6 13.41 -1.80 -12.74
C ARG A 6 12.13 -2.60 -12.67
N ILE A 7 11.64 -2.98 -13.84
CA ILE A 7 10.56 -3.96 -13.96
C ILE A 7 11.16 -5.26 -14.50
N ILE A 8 11.04 -6.33 -13.73
CA ILE A 8 11.37 -7.70 -14.15
C ILE A 8 10.09 -8.38 -14.63
N LEU A 9 10.16 -9.04 -15.79
CA LEU A 9 9.08 -9.84 -16.35
C LEU A 9 9.55 -11.29 -16.50
N ALA A 10 8.86 -12.20 -15.82
CA ALA A 10 9.10 -13.64 -15.88
C ALA A 10 7.82 -14.38 -16.26
N GLN A 11 7.92 -15.57 -16.85
CA GLN A 11 6.77 -16.39 -17.22
C GLN A 11 6.78 -17.70 -16.45
N VAL A 12 5.59 -18.15 -16.03
CA VAL A 12 5.43 -19.41 -15.32
C VAL A 12 4.11 -20.09 -15.67
N ASP A 13 4.17 -21.36 -16.06
CA ASP A 13 3.03 -22.16 -16.58
C ASP A 13 2.89 -23.53 -15.90
N HIS A 14 3.73 -23.86 -14.93
CA HIS A 14 3.86 -25.22 -14.38
C HIS A 14 3.73 -25.30 -12.86
N VAL A 15 3.48 -24.17 -12.19
CA VAL A 15 3.37 -24.09 -10.72
C VAL A 15 1.92 -23.84 -10.30
N SER A 16 1.56 -24.28 -9.09
CA SER A 16 0.25 -24.05 -8.51
C SER A 16 0.11 -22.62 -7.96
N GLY A 17 -1.13 -22.21 -7.68
CA GLY A 17 -1.42 -20.93 -7.01
C GLY A 17 -0.79 -20.81 -5.62
N GLU A 18 -0.67 -21.92 -4.88
CA GLU A 18 -0.01 -21.93 -3.56
C GLU A 18 1.48 -21.59 -3.66
N ILE A 19 2.18 -22.18 -4.66
CA ILE A 19 3.59 -21.88 -4.92
C ILE A 19 3.74 -20.42 -5.36
N LEU A 20 2.81 -19.89 -6.16
CA LEU A 20 2.83 -18.48 -6.56
C LEU A 20 2.59 -17.54 -5.38
N GLY A 21 1.68 -17.88 -4.47
CA GLY A 21 1.44 -17.12 -3.25
C GLY A 21 2.70 -17.03 -2.38
N PHE A 22 3.33 -18.17 -2.10
CA PHE A 22 4.62 -18.23 -1.41
C PHE A 22 5.70 -17.41 -2.14
N ALA A 23 5.75 -17.51 -3.47
CA ALA A 23 6.75 -16.80 -4.26
C ALA A 23 6.56 -15.28 -4.23
N ILE A 24 5.32 -14.80 -4.24
CA ILE A 24 5.01 -13.37 -4.08
C ILE A 24 5.56 -12.86 -2.76
N GLU A 25 5.20 -13.50 -1.64
CA GLU A 25 5.66 -13.11 -0.31
C GLU A 25 7.19 -13.08 -0.25
N ARG A 26 7.84 -14.13 -0.77
CA ARG A 26 9.29 -14.22 -0.72
C ARG A 26 9.96 -13.17 -1.60
N MET A 27 9.44 -12.85 -2.78
CA MET A 27 9.98 -11.77 -3.61
C MET A 27 9.83 -10.39 -2.95
N MET A 28 8.72 -10.15 -2.22
CA MET A 28 8.56 -8.92 -1.42
C MET A 28 9.62 -8.81 -0.32
N GLU A 29 9.92 -9.93 0.37
CA GLU A 29 11.00 -9.98 1.38
C GLU A 29 12.40 -9.76 0.79
N LEU A 30 12.61 -10.13 -0.47
CA LEU A 30 13.87 -9.93 -1.20
C LEU A 30 14.04 -8.51 -1.76
N GLY A 31 13.10 -7.60 -1.49
CA GLY A 31 13.21 -6.19 -1.90
C GLY A 31 12.35 -5.79 -3.09
N ALA A 32 11.47 -6.66 -3.59
CA ALA A 32 10.44 -6.23 -4.53
C ALA A 32 9.53 -5.18 -3.87
N HIS A 33 9.32 -4.07 -4.55
CA HIS A 33 8.37 -3.05 -4.15
C HIS A 33 6.93 -3.46 -4.47
N ASN A 34 6.76 -4.28 -5.52
CA ASN A 34 5.47 -4.83 -5.91
C ASN A 34 5.66 -6.09 -6.75
N VAL A 35 4.72 -7.04 -6.65
CA VAL A 35 4.66 -8.24 -7.48
C VAL A 35 3.23 -8.41 -7.98
N GLN A 36 3.07 -8.51 -9.30
CA GLN A 36 1.78 -8.71 -9.95
C GLN A 36 1.80 -9.98 -10.79
N LEU A 37 0.68 -10.71 -10.77
CA LEU A 37 0.44 -11.86 -11.63
C LEU A 37 -0.55 -11.45 -12.72
N ILE A 38 -0.12 -11.53 -13.97
CA ILE A 38 -0.94 -11.27 -15.14
C ILE A 38 -1.27 -12.63 -15.79
N PRO A 39 -2.53 -13.09 -15.77
CA PRO A 39 -2.91 -14.33 -16.43
C PRO A 39 -2.56 -14.30 -17.92
N ALA A 40 -1.98 -15.38 -18.42
CA ALA A 40 -1.53 -15.48 -19.81
C ALA A 40 -1.71 -16.90 -20.36
N ILE A 41 -1.79 -16.99 -21.69
CA ILE A 41 -1.61 -18.25 -22.41
C ILE A 41 -0.17 -18.28 -22.93
N THR A 42 0.59 -19.27 -22.48
CA THR A 42 1.98 -19.47 -22.88
C THR A 42 2.09 -20.46 -24.06
N LYS A 43 3.31 -20.83 -24.43
CA LYS A 43 3.56 -21.81 -25.51
C LYS A 43 2.77 -23.09 -25.30
N LYS A 44 2.43 -23.78 -26.40
CA LYS A 44 1.62 -25.02 -26.38
C LYS A 44 0.24 -24.84 -25.73
N ASN A 45 -0.33 -23.63 -25.82
CA ASN A 45 -1.65 -23.29 -25.28
C ASN A 45 -1.79 -23.59 -23.78
N ARG A 46 -0.70 -23.40 -23.03
CA ARG A 46 -0.70 -23.68 -21.58
C ARG A 46 -1.15 -22.45 -20.80
N PRO A 47 -2.14 -22.58 -19.91
CA PRO A 47 -2.48 -21.50 -18.99
C PRO A 47 -1.30 -21.25 -18.04
N GLY A 48 -0.98 -19.99 -17.80
CA GLY A 48 0.10 -19.57 -16.92
C GLY A 48 -0.04 -18.11 -16.52
N ASN A 49 1.05 -17.53 -16.01
CA ASN A 49 1.11 -16.13 -15.60
C ASN A 49 2.41 -15.48 -16.11
N ILE A 50 2.32 -14.19 -16.41
CA ILE A 50 3.46 -13.30 -16.40
C ILE A 50 3.58 -12.74 -14.98
N ILE A 51 4.74 -12.93 -14.36
CA ILE A 51 5.10 -12.29 -13.10
C ILE A 51 5.76 -10.97 -13.44
N LEU A 52 5.18 -9.86 -12.99
CA LEU A 52 5.74 -8.52 -13.12
C LEU A 52 6.21 -8.07 -11.74
N ILE A 53 7.50 -7.77 -11.62
CA ILE A 53 8.15 -7.44 -10.36
C ILE A 53 8.73 -6.03 -10.49
N ASP A 54 8.27 -5.10 -9.65
CA ASP A 54 8.85 -3.77 -9.49
C ASP A 54 9.92 -3.84 -8.39
N THR A 55 11.13 -3.42 -8.71
CA THR A 55 12.29 -3.48 -7.82
C THR A 55 13.27 -2.36 -8.14
N ASP A 56 14.20 -2.10 -7.23
CA ASP A 56 15.38 -1.28 -7.52
C ASP A 56 16.55 -2.11 -8.05
N ASP A 57 17.63 -1.42 -8.37
CA ASP A 57 18.85 -1.96 -8.97
C ASP A 57 19.59 -2.97 -8.08
N GLY A 58 19.42 -2.88 -6.76
CA GLY A 58 20.19 -3.65 -5.78
C GLY A 58 19.68 -5.06 -5.53
N HIS A 59 18.41 -5.33 -5.84
CA HIS A 59 17.76 -6.60 -5.49
C HIS A 59 17.54 -7.54 -6.69
N GLU A 60 17.82 -7.09 -7.91
CA GLU A 60 17.55 -7.87 -9.13
C GLU A 60 18.23 -9.25 -9.12
N GLU A 61 19.52 -9.32 -8.76
CA GLU A 61 20.27 -10.58 -8.80
C GLU A 61 19.69 -11.59 -7.81
N GLU A 62 19.29 -11.14 -6.62
CA GLU A 62 18.72 -12.00 -5.59
C GLU A 62 17.35 -12.53 -6.00
N ILE A 63 16.50 -11.66 -6.57
CA ILE A 63 15.21 -12.04 -7.13
C ILE A 63 15.40 -13.01 -8.30
N ALA A 64 16.32 -12.76 -9.21
CA ALA A 64 16.63 -13.64 -10.33
C ALA A 64 17.07 -15.04 -9.86
N ASN A 65 17.94 -15.11 -8.86
CA ASN A 65 18.39 -16.36 -8.26
C ASN A 65 17.23 -17.12 -7.59
N PHE A 66 16.32 -16.41 -6.94
CA PHE A 66 15.09 -16.98 -6.39
C PHE A 66 14.18 -17.56 -7.47
N LEU A 67 13.91 -16.80 -8.55
CA LEU A 67 13.10 -17.25 -9.69
C LEU A 67 13.68 -18.53 -10.31
N ALA A 68 15.01 -18.61 -10.45
CA ALA A 68 15.68 -19.79 -10.97
C ALA A 68 15.60 -20.99 -10.02
N ARG A 69 15.87 -20.78 -8.73
CA ARG A 69 15.96 -21.85 -7.73
C ARG A 69 14.59 -22.43 -7.37
N GLU A 70 13.62 -21.56 -7.09
CA GLU A 70 12.31 -21.97 -6.55
C GLU A 70 11.27 -22.19 -7.65
N LEU A 71 11.23 -21.31 -8.66
CA LEU A 71 10.24 -21.37 -9.74
C LEU A 71 10.76 -22.03 -11.01
N ARG A 72 12.03 -22.47 -11.04
CA ARG A 72 12.67 -23.09 -12.22
C ARG A 72 12.57 -22.21 -13.48
N ILE A 73 12.54 -20.89 -13.30
CA ILE A 73 12.51 -19.93 -14.39
C ILE A 73 13.96 -19.67 -14.82
N SER A 74 14.32 -20.10 -16.02
CA SER A 74 15.70 -20.01 -16.52
C SER A 74 16.09 -18.62 -17.01
N GLY A 75 15.14 -17.71 -17.18
CA GLY A 75 15.40 -16.37 -17.69
C GLY A 75 14.19 -15.46 -17.53
N TYR A 76 14.47 -14.16 -17.53
CA TYR A 76 13.49 -13.09 -17.39
C TYR A 76 13.88 -11.93 -18.30
N HIS A 77 12.93 -11.04 -18.58
CA HIS A 77 13.20 -9.76 -19.22
C HIS A 77 13.26 -8.65 -18.18
N ARG A 78 14.09 -7.64 -18.43
CA ARG A 78 14.17 -6.42 -17.61
C ARG A 78 13.85 -5.20 -18.45
N ILE A 79 13.08 -4.28 -17.87
CA ILE A 79 12.87 -2.93 -18.38
C ILE A 79 13.47 -1.96 -17.35
N GLN A 80 14.40 -1.12 -17.79
CA GLN A 80 14.87 0.01 -17.00
C GLN A 80 13.84 1.14 -17.11
N THR A 81 13.43 1.68 -15.97
CA THR A 81 12.36 2.67 -15.86
C THR A 81 12.72 3.72 -14.84
N SER A 82 11.86 4.73 -14.74
CA SER A 82 11.90 5.71 -13.67
C SER A 82 10.57 5.70 -12.93
N HIS A 83 10.63 5.64 -11.60
CA HIS A 83 9.46 5.88 -10.77
C HIS A 83 9.34 7.39 -10.52
N VAL A 84 8.34 8.00 -11.15
CA VAL A 84 7.98 9.41 -10.96
C VAL A 84 6.89 9.52 -9.89
N PHE A 85 7.12 10.30 -8.84
CA PHE A 85 6.23 10.39 -7.69
C PHE A 85 6.13 11.81 -7.11
N GLN A 86 5.03 12.04 -6.38
CA GLN A 86 4.81 13.27 -5.63
C GLN A 86 5.48 13.19 -4.25
N LYS A 87 5.88 14.34 -3.70
CA LYS A 87 6.39 14.40 -2.32
C LYS A 87 5.31 13.88 -1.36
N VAL A 88 5.69 12.96 -0.50
CA VAL A 88 4.83 12.44 0.58
C VAL A 88 5.46 12.80 1.92
N THR A 89 4.66 13.36 2.82
CA THR A 89 5.06 13.65 4.20
C THR A 89 4.07 12.98 5.14
N PHE A 90 4.55 12.45 6.25
CA PHE A 90 3.68 11.92 7.30
C PHE A 90 3.63 12.88 8.47
N VAL A 91 2.43 13.19 8.94
CA VAL A 91 2.21 14.08 10.07
C VAL A 91 1.32 13.37 11.07
N GLU A 92 1.75 13.33 12.33
CA GLU A 92 0.97 12.78 13.42
C GLU A 92 0.18 13.89 14.11
N LYS A 93 -1.09 13.64 14.41
CA LYS A 93 -1.95 14.57 15.16
C LYS A 93 -2.80 13.81 16.15
N THR A 94 -3.06 14.43 17.29
CA THR A 94 -4.02 13.92 18.26
C THR A 94 -5.42 14.28 17.80
N ILE A 95 -6.25 13.28 17.53
CA ILE A 95 -7.67 13.47 17.21
C ILE A 95 -8.49 13.26 18.47
N HIS A 96 -9.25 14.27 18.87
CA HIS A 96 -10.27 14.21 19.89
C HIS A 96 -11.60 13.88 19.23
N LEU A 97 -12.00 12.62 19.30
CA LEU A 97 -13.32 12.18 18.84
C LEU A 97 -14.35 12.65 19.86
N SER A 98 -15.34 13.43 19.43
CA SER A 98 -16.47 13.87 20.24
C SER A 98 -17.74 13.21 19.75
N LEU A 99 -18.43 12.47 20.62
CA LEU A 99 -19.65 11.74 20.29
C LEU A 99 -20.60 11.69 21.49
N ASN A 100 -21.80 12.25 21.36
CA ASN A 100 -22.83 12.28 22.43
C ASN A 100 -22.31 12.77 23.80
N GLY A 101 -21.41 13.76 23.81
CA GLY A 101 -20.82 14.31 25.03
C GLY A 101 -19.73 13.45 25.68
N LYS A 102 -19.37 12.31 25.09
CA LYS A 102 -18.19 11.51 25.44
C LYS A 102 -17.06 11.85 24.49
N SER A 103 -15.82 11.84 25.00
CA SER A 103 -14.63 12.08 24.18
C SER A 103 -13.59 10.97 24.32
N LYS A 104 -12.88 10.69 23.23
CA LYS A 104 -11.71 9.81 23.22
C LYS A 104 -10.63 10.38 22.31
N SER A 105 -9.39 10.35 22.77
CA SER A 105 -8.24 10.82 22.01
C SER A 105 -7.46 9.66 21.40
N LEU A 106 -7.04 9.82 20.15
CA LEU A 106 -6.25 8.85 19.39
C LEU A 106 -5.16 9.59 18.61
N LEU A 107 -4.00 8.96 18.44
CA LEU A 107 -2.96 9.47 17.56
C LEU A 107 -3.26 9.01 16.13
N CYS A 108 -3.48 9.95 15.23
CA CYS A 108 -3.68 9.68 13.81
C CYS A 108 -2.44 10.07 13.02
N ARG A 109 -1.94 9.15 12.20
CA ARG A 109 -0.89 9.42 11.23
C ARG A 109 -1.53 9.74 9.88
N PHE A 110 -1.41 10.99 9.46
CA PHE A 110 -1.86 11.45 8.16
C PHE A 110 -0.75 11.28 7.12
N LYS A 111 -1.11 10.75 5.97
CA LYS A 111 -0.28 10.77 4.77
C LYS A 111 -0.66 11.99 3.94
N ILE A 112 0.30 12.88 3.72
CA ILE A 112 0.10 14.12 2.97
C ILE A 112 0.85 14.03 1.65
N ILE A 113 0.14 14.25 0.54
CA ILE A 113 0.72 14.37 -0.79
C ILE A 113 0.86 15.86 -1.12
N GLY A 114 2.08 16.29 -1.45
CA GLY A 114 2.41 17.70 -1.72
C GLY A 114 3.03 18.43 -0.53
N ASP A 115 2.85 19.75 -0.49
CA ASP A 115 3.33 20.59 0.61
C ASP A 115 2.36 20.53 1.81
N PRO A 116 2.79 20.25 3.04
CA PRO A 116 1.90 20.22 4.21
C PRO A 116 1.13 21.53 4.47
N SER A 117 1.67 22.68 4.06
CA SER A 117 1.00 23.99 4.19
C SER A 117 -0.11 24.21 3.15
N ALA A 118 -0.04 23.50 2.02
CA ALA A 118 -1.01 23.52 0.93
C ALA A 118 -1.10 22.12 0.29
N PRO A 119 -1.71 21.14 0.99
CA PRO A 119 -1.67 19.75 0.57
C PRO A 119 -2.49 19.54 -0.71
N LEU A 120 -1.99 18.69 -1.61
CA LEU A 120 -2.74 18.26 -2.79
C LEU A 120 -3.76 17.18 -2.43
N SER A 121 -3.41 16.32 -1.48
CA SER A 121 -4.28 15.27 -0.94
C SER A 121 -3.83 14.90 0.46
N ILE A 122 -4.80 14.52 1.29
CA ILE A 122 -4.62 14.04 2.65
C ILE A 122 -5.30 12.68 2.70
N ASP A 123 -4.63 11.70 3.27
CA ASP A 123 -5.12 10.34 3.40
C ASP A 123 -4.88 9.83 4.82
N VAL A 124 -5.81 9.03 5.31
CA VAL A 124 -5.75 8.35 6.59
C VAL A 124 -5.77 6.85 6.36
N GLU A 125 -4.88 6.14 7.04
CA GLU A 125 -4.76 4.69 6.92
C GLU A 125 -6.08 3.98 7.22
N HIS A 126 -6.38 2.95 6.43
CA HIS A 126 -7.64 2.21 6.53
C HIS A 126 -7.82 1.58 7.93
N ASP A 127 -6.75 1.00 8.48
CA ASP A 127 -6.79 0.35 9.79
C ASP A 127 -7.13 1.34 10.92
N PHE A 128 -6.67 2.59 10.81
CA PHE A 128 -7.03 3.64 11.75
C PHE A 128 -8.53 3.95 11.67
N LEU A 129 -9.10 4.03 10.47
CA LEU A 129 -10.54 4.24 10.29
C LEU A 129 -11.36 3.08 10.90
N VAL A 130 -10.88 1.84 10.78
CA VAL A 130 -11.50 0.67 11.41
C VAL A 130 -11.45 0.76 12.94
N GLU A 131 -10.33 1.23 13.51
CA GLU A 131 -10.22 1.47 14.95
C GLU A 131 -11.21 2.55 15.43
N VAL A 132 -11.27 3.68 14.73
CA VAL A 132 -12.21 4.77 15.03
C VAL A 132 -13.66 4.29 14.93
N GLN A 133 -14.00 3.51 13.90
CA GLN A 133 -15.35 2.96 13.73
C GLN A 133 -15.77 2.07 14.90
N LYS A 134 -14.88 1.19 15.36
CA LYS A 134 -15.13 0.33 16.53
C LYS A 134 -15.38 1.19 17.77
N ILE A 135 -14.53 2.18 18.02
CA ILE A 135 -14.67 3.10 19.16
C ILE A 135 -15.98 3.89 19.10
N ALA A 136 -16.35 4.43 17.93
CA ALA A 136 -17.60 5.17 17.77
C ALA A 136 -18.83 4.28 18.02
N SER A 137 -18.77 3.03 17.55
CA SER A 137 -19.83 2.02 17.77
C SER A 137 -19.98 1.68 19.24
N ASP A 138 -18.88 1.47 19.97
CA ASP A 138 -18.89 1.17 21.42
C ASP A 138 -19.45 2.34 22.26
N ILE A 139 -19.23 3.58 21.81
CA ILE A 139 -19.63 4.79 22.54
C ILE A 139 -21.10 5.15 22.30
N SER A 140 -21.58 5.04 21.05
CA SER A 140 -22.92 5.52 20.64
C SER A 140 -23.94 4.43 20.36
N GLY A 141 -23.51 3.20 20.12
CA GLY A 141 -24.36 2.13 19.58
C GLY A 141 -24.73 2.33 18.10
N ALA A 142 -24.24 3.38 17.44
CA ALA A 142 -24.47 3.65 16.02
C ALA A 142 -23.24 3.24 15.17
N CYS A 143 -23.50 2.61 14.03
CA CYS A 143 -22.46 2.26 13.07
C CYS A 143 -22.30 3.37 12.03
N VAL A 144 -21.13 4.03 12.01
CA VAL A 144 -20.78 5.06 11.02
C VAL A 144 -19.94 4.41 9.92
N SER A 145 -20.18 4.74 8.66
CA SER A 145 -19.39 4.19 7.55
C SER A 145 -17.96 4.73 7.56
N LEU A 146 -17.01 3.91 7.10
CA LEU A 146 -15.60 4.30 7.00
C LEU A 146 -15.41 5.52 6.08
N GLU A 147 -16.25 5.66 5.05
CA GLU A 147 -16.23 6.81 4.15
C GLU A 147 -16.62 8.12 4.85
N VAL A 148 -17.66 8.09 5.70
CA VAL A 148 -18.06 9.27 6.49
C VAL A 148 -16.96 9.64 7.49
N LEU A 149 -16.37 8.64 8.17
CA LEU A 149 -15.26 8.87 9.10
C LEU A 149 -14.05 9.46 8.38
N ARG A 150 -13.66 8.88 7.24
CA ARG A 150 -12.57 9.37 6.39
C ARG A 150 -12.77 10.83 6.04
N ASN A 151 -13.91 11.15 5.44
CA ASN A 151 -14.20 12.51 4.97
C ASN A 151 -14.19 13.52 6.14
N ARG A 152 -14.75 13.17 7.30
CA ARG A 152 -14.75 14.04 8.49
C ARG A 152 -13.34 14.27 9.03
N ILE A 153 -12.53 13.21 9.13
CA ILE A 153 -11.18 13.28 9.67
C ILE A 153 -10.27 14.04 8.70
N GLU A 154 -10.26 13.69 7.41
CA GLU A 154 -9.42 14.34 6.40
C GLU A 154 -9.77 15.83 6.22
N SER A 155 -11.06 16.19 6.22
CA SER A 155 -11.49 17.59 6.09
C SER A 155 -11.22 18.46 7.32
N SER A 156 -11.08 17.83 8.50
CA SER A 156 -10.76 18.54 9.75
C SER A 156 -9.25 18.75 9.94
N PHE A 157 -8.41 18.27 9.01
CA PHE A 157 -6.97 18.44 9.09
C PHE A 157 -6.57 19.92 9.00
N ASN A 158 -5.74 20.36 9.95
CA ASN A 158 -5.14 21.69 9.94
C ASN A 158 -3.63 21.57 10.16
N SER A 159 -2.84 22.10 9.23
CA SER A 159 -1.37 22.04 9.28
C SER A 159 -0.76 22.79 10.47
N SER A 160 -1.48 23.77 11.04
CA SER A 160 -0.99 24.65 12.11
C SER A 160 -1.30 24.17 13.54
N CYS A 161 -2.04 23.07 13.71
CA CYS A 161 -2.46 22.57 15.02
C CYS A 161 -2.12 21.10 15.19
N ASP A 162 -1.45 20.71 16.28
CA ASP A 162 -1.11 19.30 16.56
C ASP A 162 -2.30 18.47 17.04
N GLU A 163 -3.37 19.15 17.45
CA GLU A 163 -4.60 18.56 17.94
C GLU A 163 -5.79 19.00 17.06
N MET A 164 -6.76 18.10 16.89
CA MET A 164 -7.99 18.38 16.16
C MET A 164 -9.18 17.67 16.80
N THR A 165 -10.34 18.32 16.77
CA THR A 165 -11.59 17.71 17.25
C THR A 165 -12.41 17.26 16.05
N VAL A 166 -12.89 16.02 16.09
CA VAL A 166 -13.76 15.46 15.06
C VAL A 166 -15.06 15.04 15.72
N GLU A 167 -16.14 15.71 15.37
CA GLU A 167 -17.50 15.30 15.75
C GLU A 167 -17.97 14.20 14.80
N ILE A 168 -18.35 13.06 15.38
CA ILE A 168 -18.86 11.90 14.64
C ILE A 168 -20.38 11.86 14.72
#